data_AF-A0A2H0S6B2-F1
#
_entry.id   AF-A0A2H0S6B2-F1
#
_cell.length_a   1.000
_cell.length_b   1.000
_cell.length_c   1.000
_cell.angle_alpha   90.00
_cell.angle_beta   90.00
_cell.angle_gamma   90.00
#
_symmetry.space_group_name_H-M   'P 1'
#
loop_
_entity.id
_entity.type
_entity.pdbx_description
1 polymer ?
#
loop_
_entity_poly.entity_id
_entity_poly.type
_entity_poly.pdbx_seq_one_letter_code
_entity_poly.pdbx_strand_id
1 'polypeptide(L)'
;MSLFRFAASVLAAAVCIQPVMVCAASFPDMQDQWFGYSKAVEGLQSRQIIGGYPDGTFRPDTAINRAELLKIVFKGRNVTAADRRCFSDINPDEWYAPYVCAAKRRGIIDGYPDGTYKPDRTVNFAEAIKIILGAYGREIDDAEGEQWYAPYVDNLNSADILPAHSYIPWEELTRLRAADVLWRILQYDEESVIPRFSEGCGKAKPALGSTVNVSGEERSYLLTVPESYIIHDPVPLVLAFHGRTNSNTQVRSYYKFDKEMKDTIVVYPAARSNGNGTFNWSIEGDLSFVDALIEQLSEQYCIDMDRIFVAGHSLGGWFSNSLACVRGDVIRASASVGSSSIITDCAGPSAAMIIHNPDDRLSPFSGSVRNREMRVEENGCNWSTSPVSPEALLCVSHAECTNNPVHFCPHENDTSYDGEYYPHNWPKSAGKAMTDFFTSL
;
A
#
# COMPACT_ATOMS: atom_id res chain seq x y z
N MET A 1 -42.23 -64.59 46.19
CA MET A 1 -40.77 -64.41 46.07
C MET A 1 -40.36 -64.56 44.61
N SER A 2 -40.21 -63.45 43.90
CA SER A 2 -39.19 -63.27 42.85
C SER A 2 -39.26 -61.82 42.39
N LEU A 3 -38.19 -61.07 42.65
CA LEU A 3 -37.98 -59.68 42.25
C LEU A 3 -37.39 -59.67 40.84
N PHE A 4 -38.06 -59.05 39.88
CA PHE A 4 -37.41 -58.59 38.65
C PHE A 4 -37.37 -57.05 38.66
N ARG A 5 -36.15 -56.52 38.85
CA ARG A 5 -35.80 -55.11 38.71
C ARG A 5 -35.68 -54.78 37.22
N PHE A 6 -36.45 -53.82 36.73
CA PHE A 6 -36.12 -53.08 35.51
C PHE A 6 -35.43 -51.78 35.93
N ALA A 7 -34.15 -51.64 35.59
CA ALA A 7 -33.42 -50.39 35.70
C ALA A 7 -33.68 -49.55 34.44
N ALA A 8 -34.37 -48.43 34.58
CA ALA A 8 -34.46 -47.42 33.54
C ALA A 8 -33.14 -46.62 33.52
N SER A 9 -32.35 -46.81 32.47
CA SER A 9 -31.14 -46.02 32.22
C SER A 9 -31.57 -44.66 31.65
N VAL A 10 -31.37 -43.59 32.41
CA VAL A 10 -31.47 -42.22 31.90
C VAL A 10 -30.14 -41.90 31.21
N LEU A 11 -30.10 -41.96 29.88
CA LEU A 11 -29.02 -41.34 29.11
C LEU A 11 -29.19 -39.82 29.22
N ALA A 12 -28.34 -39.17 30.02
CA ALA A 12 -28.14 -37.74 29.93
C ALA A 12 -27.43 -37.44 28.60
N ALA A 13 -28.16 -36.86 27.64
CA ALA A 13 -27.56 -36.30 26.44
C ALA A 13 -26.68 -35.12 26.87
N ALA A 14 -25.36 -35.31 26.82
CA ALA A 14 -24.40 -34.23 26.94
C ALA A 14 -24.58 -33.29 25.73
N VAL A 15 -25.26 -32.17 25.94
CA VAL A 15 -25.30 -31.08 24.97
C VAL A 15 -23.91 -30.46 24.95
N CYS A 16 -23.10 -30.85 23.96
CA CYS A 16 -21.91 -30.10 23.58
C CYS A 16 -22.38 -28.73 23.08
N ILE A 17 -22.31 -27.71 23.93
CA ILE A 17 -22.34 -26.32 23.52
C ILE A 17 -21.01 -26.11 22.78
N GLN A 18 -20.99 -26.39 21.47
CA GLN A 18 -19.86 -25.99 20.66
C GLN A 18 -19.84 -24.46 20.61
N PRO A 19 -18.69 -23.81 20.83
CA PRO A 19 -18.58 -22.38 20.58
C PRO A 19 -18.94 -22.17 19.11
N VAL A 20 -19.93 -21.33 18.84
CA VAL A 20 -20.20 -20.83 17.50
C VAL A 20 -18.90 -20.15 17.08
N MET A 21 -18.20 -20.76 16.14
CA MET A 21 -17.06 -20.15 15.49
C MET A 21 -17.63 -18.93 14.76
N VAL A 22 -17.54 -17.77 15.40
CA VAL A 22 -17.88 -16.51 14.74
C VAL A 22 -16.80 -16.34 13.69
N CYS A 23 -17.12 -16.63 12.43
CA CYS A 23 -16.31 -16.13 11.32
C CYS A 23 -16.17 -14.62 11.57
N ALA A 24 -14.93 -14.13 11.63
CA ALA A 24 -14.67 -12.70 11.51
C ALA A 24 -15.48 -12.20 10.31
N ALA A 25 -16.45 -11.33 10.56
CA ALA A 25 -17.29 -10.82 9.49
C ALA A 25 -16.42 -9.90 8.63
N SER A 26 -16.13 -10.32 7.41
CA SER A 26 -15.53 -9.46 6.38
C SER A 26 -16.45 -8.28 6.13
N PHE A 27 -15.90 -7.06 6.16
CA PHE A 27 -16.66 -5.84 5.95
C PHE A 27 -16.93 -5.62 4.46
N PRO A 28 -18.18 -5.30 4.03
CA PRO A 28 -18.49 -5.11 2.62
C PRO A 28 -17.69 -3.99 1.96
N ASP A 29 -17.37 -2.93 2.70
CA ASP A 29 -16.61 -1.76 2.27
C ASP A 29 -15.08 -1.95 2.35
N MET A 30 -14.62 -3.18 2.58
CA MET A 30 -13.21 -3.58 2.51
C MET A 30 -12.87 -4.44 1.28
N GLN A 31 -13.87 -4.81 0.47
CA GLN A 31 -13.67 -5.74 -0.66
C GLN A 31 -12.72 -5.20 -1.73
N ASP A 32 -12.73 -3.89 -1.97
CA ASP A 32 -11.88 -3.23 -2.97
C ASP A 32 -10.60 -2.64 -2.36
N GLN A 33 -10.35 -2.89 -1.07
CA GLN A 33 -9.15 -2.44 -0.37
C GLN A 33 -7.98 -3.39 -0.65
N TRP A 34 -6.76 -2.88 -0.51
CA TRP A 34 -5.56 -3.69 -0.61
C TRP A 34 -5.60 -4.87 0.36
N PHE A 35 -5.29 -6.08 -0.11
CA PHE A 35 -5.39 -7.31 0.68
C PHE A 35 -4.57 -7.25 1.98
N GLY A 36 -3.43 -6.54 1.98
CA GLY A 36 -2.62 -6.33 3.18
C GLY A 36 -3.38 -5.56 4.27
N TYR A 37 -4.22 -4.60 3.89
CA TYR A 37 -5.07 -3.88 4.84
C TYR A 37 -6.22 -4.72 5.34
N SER A 38 -6.82 -5.55 4.47
CA SER A 38 -7.84 -6.53 4.89
C SER A 38 -7.26 -7.49 5.94
N LYS A 39 -6.06 -8.04 5.71
CA LYS A 39 -5.34 -8.88 6.68
C LYS A 39 -5.08 -8.15 8.00
N ALA A 40 -4.66 -6.88 7.96
CA ALA A 40 -4.46 -6.07 9.17
C ALA A 40 -5.76 -5.87 9.97
N VAL A 41 -6.86 -5.53 9.29
CA VAL A 41 -8.17 -5.33 9.90
C VAL A 41 -8.70 -6.64 10.50
N GLU A 42 -8.61 -7.75 9.78
CA GLU A 42 -9.00 -9.09 10.25
C GLU A 42 -8.17 -9.54 11.47
N GLY A 43 -6.86 -9.31 11.41
CA GLY A 43 -5.94 -9.57 12.51
C GLY A 43 -6.31 -8.80 13.78
N LEU A 44 -6.57 -7.51 13.66
CA LEU A 44 -7.02 -6.68 14.79
C LEU A 44 -8.44 -7.02 15.27
N GLN A 45 -9.34 -7.41 14.36
CA GLN A 45 -10.70 -7.80 14.69
C GLN A 45 -10.74 -9.12 15.48
N SER A 46 -9.95 -10.11 15.07
CA SER A 46 -9.84 -11.39 15.79
C SER A 46 -9.30 -11.22 17.21
N ARG A 47 -8.49 -10.18 17.43
CA ARG A 47 -7.97 -9.74 18.74
C ARG A 47 -8.90 -8.79 19.50
N GLN A 48 -10.09 -8.50 18.96
CA GLN A 48 -11.10 -7.60 19.55
C GLN A 48 -10.62 -6.15 19.78
N ILE A 49 -9.58 -5.73 19.03
CA ILE A 49 -8.97 -4.41 19.11
C ILE A 49 -9.82 -3.40 18.33
N ILE A 50 -10.15 -3.75 17.09
CA ILE A 50 -11.02 -2.97 16.21
C ILE A 50 -12.24 -3.78 15.81
N GLY A 51 -13.32 -3.10 15.43
CA GLY A 51 -14.55 -3.71 14.93
C GLY A 51 -15.26 -2.76 13.99
N GLY A 52 -16.33 -3.24 13.36
CA GLY A 52 -17.16 -2.44 12.47
C GLY A 52 -18.23 -1.65 13.20
N TYR A 53 -18.97 -0.87 12.43
CA TYR A 53 -20.12 -0.11 12.86
C TYR A 53 -21.38 -1.00 12.89
N PRO A 54 -22.46 -0.57 13.57
CA PRO A 54 -23.71 -1.34 13.66
C PRO A 54 -24.36 -1.66 12.31
N ASP A 55 -24.03 -0.90 11.26
CA ASP A 55 -24.48 -1.12 9.88
C ASP A 55 -23.68 -2.20 9.14
N GLY A 56 -22.67 -2.80 9.78
CA GLY A 56 -21.82 -3.83 9.20
C GLY A 56 -20.63 -3.31 8.40
N THR A 57 -20.38 -2.00 8.39
CA THR A 57 -19.25 -1.38 7.67
C THR A 57 -18.00 -1.22 8.54
N PHE A 58 -16.82 -1.11 7.92
CA PHE A 58 -15.58 -0.74 8.60
C PHE A 58 -15.33 0.77 8.60
N ARG A 59 -15.70 1.45 7.51
CA ARG A 59 -15.44 2.86 7.17
C ARG A 59 -13.96 3.18 7.04
N PRO A 60 -13.25 2.58 6.06
CA PRO A 60 -11.79 2.68 5.93
C PRO A 60 -11.28 4.13 5.81
N ASP A 61 -11.97 4.95 5.02
CA ASP A 61 -11.50 6.30 4.66
C ASP A 61 -11.92 7.39 5.67
N THR A 62 -12.61 7.02 6.74
CA THR A 62 -13.01 7.98 7.77
C THR A 62 -11.80 8.39 8.60
N ALA A 63 -11.50 9.69 8.63
CA ALA A 63 -10.51 10.25 9.54
C ALA A 63 -10.89 9.95 10.99
N ILE A 64 -9.96 9.40 11.77
CA ILE A 64 -10.23 9.08 13.16
C ILE A 64 -9.87 10.25 14.07
N ASN A 65 -10.62 10.38 15.16
CA ASN A 65 -10.30 11.35 16.19
C ASN A 65 -9.30 10.83 17.22
N ARG A 66 -8.77 11.77 18.01
CA ARG A 66 -7.77 11.51 19.07
C ARG A 66 -8.26 10.54 20.14
N ALA A 67 -9.56 10.51 20.43
CA ALA A 67 -10.16 9.56 21.37
C ALA A 67 -10.26 8.14 20.78
N GLU A 68 -10.65 8.02 19.52
CA GLU A 68 -10.72 6.75 18.79
C GLU A 68 -9.35 6.11 18.64
N LEU A 69 -8.33 6.88 18.27
CA LEU A 69 -6.95 6.41 18.18
C LEU A 69 -6.49 5.80 19.52
N LEU A 70 -6.68 6.50 20.63
CA LEU A 70 -6.26 6.00 21.94
C LEU A 70 -7.00 4.73 22.35
N LYS A 71 -8.30 4.63 22.05
CA LYS A 71 -9.04 3.39 22.30
C LYS A 71 -8.47 2.22 21.50
N ILE A 72 -8.17 2.42 20.22
CA ILE A 72 -7.58 1.39 19.36
C ILE A 72 -6.21 0.94 19.91
N VAL A 73 -5.33 1.89 20.20
CA VAL A 73 -3.98 1.63 20.74
C VAL A 73 -4.03 0.91 22.09
N PHE A 74 -4.88 1.36 23.03
CA PHE A 74 -4.91 0.82 24.38
C PHE A 74 -5.63 -0.52 24.48
N LYS A 75 -6.57 -0.80 23.58
CA LYS A 75 -7.12 -2.15 23.40
C LYS A 75 -6.05 -3.12 22.93
N GLY A 76 -5.18 -2.73 21.99
CA GLY A 76 -4.04 -3.56 21.56
C GLY A 76 -3.06 -3.89 22.69
N ARG A 77 -2.95 -3.00 23.67
CA ARG A 77 -2.10 -3.20 24.88
C ARG A 77 -2.82 -3.90 26.04
N ASN A 78 -4.09 -4.29 25.88
CA ASN A 78 -4.94 -4.84 26.94
C ASN A 78 -4.93 -4.01 28.24
N VAL A 79 -4.93 -2.69 28.10
CA VAL A 79 -4.81 -1.76 29.24
C VAL A 79 -6.17 -1.52 29.85
N THR A 80 -6.28 -1.77 31.16
CA THR A 80 -7.50 -1.48 31.91
C THR A 80 -7.64 0.02 32.22
N ALA A 81 -8.90 0.44 32.26
CA ALA A 81 -9.32 1.79 32.60
C ALA A 81 -8.70 2.26 33.92
N ALA A 82 -8.09 3.44 33.89
CA ALA A 82 -7.59 4.11 35.08
C ALA A 82 -8.56 5.26 35.47
N ASP A 83 -8.32 5.98 36.59
CA ASP A 83 -9.11 7.15 37.02
C ASP A 83 -9.56 8.02 35.83
N ARG A 84 -10.84 8.37 35.77
CA ARG A 84 -11.51 8.95 34.61
C ARG A 84 -11.44 10.49 34.57
N ARG A 85 -10.72 11.11 35.51
CA ARG A 85 -10.48 12.56 35.56
C ARG A 85 -9.03 12.88 35.23
N CYS A 86 -8.81 13.59 34.12
CA CYS A 86 -7.46 13.94 33.68
C CYS A 86 -7.34 15.29 32.95
N PHE A 87 -8.38 15.73 32.25
CA PHE A 87 -8.44 17.03 31.56
C PHE A 87 -9.80 17.69 31.84
N SER A 88 -9.88 19.01 31.66
CA SER A 88 -11.10 19.77 31.97
C SER A 88 -12.25 19.52 30.99
N ASP A 89 -11.95 19.10 29.76
CA ASP A 89 -12.91 18.81 28.68
C ASP A 89 -13.24 17.32 28.56
N ILE A 90 -12.79 16.49 29.50
CA ILE A 90 -13.08 15.05 29.51
C ILE A 90 -14.15 14.76 30.55
N ASN A 91 -15.34 14.41 30.07
CA ASN A 91 -16.41 13.89 30.92
C ASN A 91 -16.07 12.44 31.35
N PRO A 92 -15.99 12.14 32.67
CA PRO A 92 -15.65 10.81 33.18
C PRO A 92 -16.58 9.67 32.74
N ASP A 93 -17.80 9.98 32.33
CA ASP A 93 -18.80 9.00 31.90
C ASP A 93 -18.66 8.65 30.41
N GLU A 94 -17.83 9.37 29.66
CA GLU A 94 -17.59 9.10 28.24
C GLU A 94 -16.77 7.82 28.03
N TRP A 95 -17.06 7.13 26.93
CA TRP A 95 -16.44 5.85 26.58
C TRP A 95 -14.92 5.95 26.39
N TYR A 96 -14.41 7.12 26.00
CA TYR A 96 -12.99 7.37 25.75
C TYR A 96 -12.21 7.82 26.98
N ALA A 97 -12.88 8.34 28.01
CA ALA A 97 -12.25 8.86 29.23
C ALA A 97 -11.19 7.92 29.83
N PRO A 98 -11.43 6.60 30.00
CA PRO A 98 -10.42 5.71 30.57
C PRO A 98 -9.13 5.62 29.74
N TYR A 99 -9.20 5.68 28.41
CA TYR A 99 -8.03 5.58 27.54
C TYR A 99 -7.23 6.89 27.55
N VAL A 100 -7.91 8.03 27.43
CA VAL A 100 -7.30 9.36 27.51
C VAL A 100 -6.55 9.53 28.84
N CYS A 101 -7.21 9.21 29.95
CA CYS A 101 -6.60 9.38 31.27
C CYS A 101 -5.53 8.34 31.60
N ALA A 102 -5.52 7.18 30.95
CA ALA A 102 -4.42 6.23 31.04
C ALA A 102 -3.20 6.71 30.24
N ALA A 103 -3.41 7.27 29.05
CA ALA A 103 -2.34 7.84 28.22
C ALA A 103 -1.63 9.02 28.90
N LYS A 104 -2.40 9.94 29.50
CA LYS A 104 -1.83 11.08 30.24
C LYS A 104 -0.92 10.64 31.39
N ARG A 105 -1.36 9.68 32.20
CA ARG A 105 -0.58 9.21 33.35
C ARG A 105 0.70 8.46 32.99
N ARG A 106 0.76 7.94 31.77
CA ARG A 106 1.94 7.27 31.23
C ARG A 106 2.89 8.23 30.51
N GLY A 107 2.59 9.53 30.49
CA GLY A 107 3.39 10.51 29.76
C GLY A 107 3.32 10.37 28.24
N ILE A 108 2.31 9.68 27.71
CA ILE A 108 2.15 9.50 26.24
C ILE A 108 1.52 10.74 25.62
N ILE A 109 0.70 11.48 26.39
CA ILE A 109 0.03 12.71 25.96
C ILE A 109 0.06 13.76 27.07
N ASP A 110 0.18 15.04 26.69
CA ASP A 110 0.19 16.16 27.64
C ASP A 110 -1.07 17.04 27.57
N GLY A 111 -1.77 17.04 26.43
CA GLY A 111 -2.90 17.95 26.16
C GLY A 111 -2.42 19.36 25.76
N TYR A 112 -3.31 20.34 25.84
CA TYR A 112 -3.01 21.72 25.47
C TYR A 112 -2.67 22.59 26.70
N PRO A 113 -2.00 23.74 26.49
CA PRO A 113 -1.71 24.68 27.58
C PRO A 113 -2.93 25.20 28.35
N ASP A 114 -4.13 25.15 27.73
CA ASP A 114 -5.40 25.53 28.36
C ASP A 114 -6.00 24.44 29.26
N GLY A 115 -5.34 23.28 29.40
CA GLY A 115 -5.78 22.16 30.23
C GLY A 115 -6.75 21.19 29.54
N THR A 116 -7.02 21.36 28.24
CA THR A 116 -7.90 20.50 27.44
C THR A 116 -7.14 19.39 26.71
N TYR A 117 -7.85 18.39 26.17
CA TYR A 117 -7.32 17.35 25.28
C TYR A 117 -7.90 17.38 23.85
N LYS A 118 -9.10 17.93 23.68
CA LYS A 118 -9.88 18.01 22.43
C LYS A 118 -10.09 16.62 21.80
N PRO A 119 -10.84 15.71 22.48
CA PRO A 119 -10.96 14.31 22.07
C PRO A 119 -11.56 14.12 20.67
N ASP A 120 -12.46 15.01 20.25
CA ASP A 120 -13.15 14.94 18.94
C ASP A 120 -12.33 15.50 17.78
N ARG A 121 -11.19 16.17 18.06
CA ARG A 121 -10.31 16.64 16.99
C ARG A 121 -9.71 15.43 16.29
N THR A 122 -9.64 15.48 14.96
CA THR A 122 -8.91 14.49 14.17
C THR A 122 -7.41 14.55 14.47
N VAL A 123 -6.72 13.48 14.09
CA VAL A 123 -5.29 13.28 14.32
C VAL A 123 -4.61 13.09 12.98
N ASN A 124 -3.49 13.78 12.75
CA ASN A 124 -2.66 13.53 11.58
C ASN A 124 -1.70 12.35 11.82
N PHE A 125 -1.06 11.87 10.75
CA PHE A 125 -0.12 10.74 10.82
C PHE A 125 1.00 10.97 11.84
N ALA A 126 1.63 12.15 11.86
CA ALA A 126 2.72 12.50 12.78
C ALA A 126 2.32 12.41 14.26
N GLU A 127 1.18 13.00 14.62
CA GLU A 127 0.63 12.92 15.97
C GLU A 127 0.30 11.47 16.35
N ALA A 128 -0.23 10.69 15.40
CA ALA A 128 -0.62 9.33 15.64
C ALA A 128 0.58 8.40 15.87
N ILE A 129 1.62 8.47 15.03
CA ILE A 129 2.82 7.64 15.20
C ILE A 129 3.50 7.92 16.54
N LYS A 130 3.55 9.18 16.98
CA LYS A 130 4.06 9.54 18.32
C LYS A 130 3.26 8.86 19.42
N ILE A 131 1.93 8.93 19.36
CA ILE A 131 1.04 8.31 20.35
C ILE A 131 1.20 6.78 20.36
N ILE A 132 1.23 6.15 19.18
CA ILE A 132 1.32 4.70 19.06
C ILE A 132 2.69 4.24 19.59
N LEU A 133 3.80 4.79 19.10
CA LEU A 133 5.15 4.41 19.52
C LEU A 133 5.35 4.58 21.04
N GLY A 134 4.91 5.71 21.60
CA GLY A 134 4.96 5.93 23.06
C GLY A 134 4.13 4.91 23.85
N ALA A 135 2.95 4.52 23.34
CA ALA A 135 2.12 3.51 24.00
C ALA A 135 2.70 2.09 23.98
N TYR A 136 3.58 1.82 23.02
CA TYR A 136 4.36 0.58 22.89
C TYR A 136 5.77 0.70 23.49
N GLY A 137 6.03 1.72 24.31
CA GLY A 137 7.24 1.84 25.12
C GLY A 137 8.48 2.31 24.36
N ARG A 138 8.29 2.93 23.19
CA ARG A 138 9.36 3.57 22.44
C ARG A 138 9.44 5.03 22.86
N GLU A 139 10.45 5.34 23.66
CA GLU A 139 10.77 6.70 24.06
C GLU A 139 11.60 7.35 22.96
N ILE A 140 10.99 8.31 22.26
CA ILE A 140 11.60 9.06 21.17
C ILE A 140 11.32 10.53 21.45
N ASP A 141 12.37 11.34 21.48
CA ASP A 141 12.28 12.77 21.69
C ASP A 141 11.93 13.51 20.39
N ASP A 142 11.16 14.59 20.53
CA ASP A 142 10.86 15.49 19.43
C ASP A 142 12.16 16.13 18.90
N ALA A 143 12.28 16.24 17.58
CA ALA A 143 13.30 17.08 16.97
C ALA A 143 12.97 18.57 17.17
N GLU A 144 13.98 19.43 17.10
CA GLU A 144 13.76 20.88 17.10
C GLU A 144 13.14 21.36 15.77
N GLY A 145 12.23 22.33 15.86
CA GLY A 145 11.66 23.01 14.68
C GLY A 145 10.36 22.40 14.16
N GLU A 146 10.02 22.72 12.91
CA GLU A 146 8.73 22.37 12.30
C GLU A 146 8.57 20.88 12.01
N GLN A 147 9.68 20.16 11.82
CA GLN A 147 9.72 18.72 11.59
C GLN A 147 10.00 17.93 12.88
N TRP A 148 9.39 18.35 13.99
CA TRP A 148 9.51 17.69 15.30
C TRP A 148 9.25 16.17 15.25
N TYR A 149 8.46 15.73 14.27
CA TYR A 149 8.06 14.34 14.06
C TYR A 149 9.11 13.47 13.35
N ALA A 150 10.17 14.06 12.78
CA ALA A 150 11.16 13.33 11.97
C ALA A 150 11.76 12.09 12.67
N PRO A 151 12.13 12.13 13.96
CA PRO A 151 12.66 10.95 14.66
C PRO A 151 11.68 9.77 14.73
N TYR A 152 10.38 10.04 14.75
CA TYR A 152 9.34 8.99 14.76
C TYR A 152 9.19 8.34 13.38
N VAL A 153 9.27 9.14 12.31
CA VAL A 153 9.28 8.66 10.92
C VAL A 153 10.52 7.79 10.71
N ASP A 154 11.69 8.26 11.14
CA ASP A 154 12.96 7.53 11.02
C ASP A 154 12.95 6.22 11.82
N ASN A 155 12.30 6.20 13.00
CA ASN A 155 12.16 4.99 13.81
C ASN A 155 11.34 3.92 13.08
N LEU A 156 10.19 4.29 12.53
CA LEU A 156 9.34 3.36 11.77
C LEU A 156 10.04 2.88 10.50
N ASN A 157 10.76 3.77 9.82
CA ASN A 157 11.44 3.45 8.59
C ASN A 157 12.63 2.51 8.82
N SER A 158 13.50 2.85 9.77
CA SER A 158 14.73 2.09 10.06
C SER A 158 14.47 0.76 10.76
N ALA A 159 13.33 0.62 11.42
CA ALA A 159 12.88 -0.65 12.00
C ALA A 159 12.10 -1.51 10.99
N ASP A 160 11.99 -1.08 9.74
CA ASP A 160 11.24 -1.74 8.67
C ASP A 160 9.74 -1.96 9.01
N ILE A 161 9.17 -1.16 9.91
CA ILE A 161 7.77 -1.28 10.34
C ILE A 161 6.85 -0.64 9.30
N LEU A 162 7.13 0.61 8.94
CA LEU A 162 6.36 1.36 7.96
C LEU A 162 7.29 2.30 7.15
N PRO A 163 7.30 2.22 5.82
CA PRO A 163 8.18 3.03 4.99
C PRO A 163 7.81 4.51 5.04
N ALA A 164 8.83 5.37 5.14
CA ALA A 164 8.66 6.82 5.13
C ALA A 164 8.11 7.37 3.80
N HIS A 165 8.07 6.56 2.74
CA HIS A 165 7.50 6.94 1.45
C HIS A 165 6.00 6.62 1.31
N SER A 166 5.38 5.84 2.21
CA SER A 166 3.98 5.39 2.02
C SER A 166 2.94 6.28 2.68
N TYR A 167 3.33 7.44 3.21
CA TYR A 167 2.43 8.36 3.89
C TYR A 167 3.02 9.77 3.94
N ILE A 168 2.14 10.74 4.17
CA ILE A 168 2.51 12.14 4.39
C ILE A 168 2.25 12.48 5.86
N PRO A 169 3.28 12.93 6.63
CA PRO A 169 3.15 13.12 8.08
C PRO A 169 2.03 14.08 8.53
N TRP A 170 1.70 15.09 7.73
CA TRP A 170 0.69 16.10 8.08
C TRP A 170 -0.73 15.77 7.62
N GLU A 171 -0.94 14.69 6.88
CA GLU A 171 -2.28 14.27 6.46
C GLU A 171 -3.09 13.66 7.60
N GLU A 172 -4.41 13.81 7.53
CA GLU A 172 -5.34 13.21 8.47
C GLU A 172 -5.27 11.68 8.43
N LEU A 173 -5.22 11.05 9.59
CA LEU A 173 -5.14 9.60 9.70
C LEU A 173 -6.52 8.98 9.51
N THR A 174 -6.67 8.17 8.46
CA THR A 174 -7.87 7.37 8.26
C THR A 174 -7.91 6.15 9.18
N ARG A 175 -9.11 5.62 9.41
CA ARG A 175 -9.32 4.42 10.23
C ARG A 175 -8.56 3.20 9.70
N LEU A 176 -8.51 3.05 8.39
CA LEU A 176 -7.73 2.00 7.72
C LEU A 176 -6.25 2.11 8.02
N ARG A 177 -5.68 3.30 7.86
CA ARG A 177 -4.26 3.53 8.08
C ARG A 177 -3.88 3.41 9.56
N ALA A 178 -4.77 3.79 10.47
CA ALA A 178 -4.59 3.52 11.90
C ALA A 178 -4.52 2.02 12.22
N ALA A 179 -5.36 1.20 11.55
CA ALA A 179 -5.35 -0.25 11.69
C ALA A 179 -4.06 -0.86 11.13
N ASP A 180 -3.62 -0.42 9.94
CA ASP A 180 -2.36 -0.88 9.32
C ASP A 180 -1.14 -0.60 10.22
N VAL A 181 -0.97 0.65 10.67
CA VAL A 181 0.19 1.04 11.51
C VAL A 181 0.21 0.23 12.80
N LEU A 182 -0.94 0.08 13.46
CA LEU A 182 -1.02 -0.69 14.71
C LEU A 182 -0.72 -2.17 14.49
N TRP A 183 -1.27 -2.76 13.41
CA TRP A 183 -1.03 -4.16 13.08
C TRP A 183 0.46 -4.41 12.84
N ARG A 184 1.14 -3.56 12.06
CA ARG A 184 2.58 -3.66 11.80
C ARG A 184 3.41 -3.59 13.07
N ILE A 185 3.07 -2.71 14.01
CA ILE A 185 3.76 -2.59 15.30
C ILE A 185 3.55 -3.85 16.15
N LEU A 186 2.33 -4.40 16.19
CA LEU A 186 2.06 -5.63 16.92
C LEU A 186 2.85 -6.82 16.35
N GLN A 187 2.92 -6.95 15.03
CA GLN A 187 3.68 -8.02 14.37
C GLN A 187 5.18 -7.89 14.64
N TYR A 188 5.71 -6.66 14.60
CA TYR A 188 7.11 -6.40 14.93
C TYR A 188 7.44 -6.82 16.37
N ASP A 189 6.61 -6.42 17.35
CA ASP A 189 6.84 -6.70 18.76
C ASP A 189 6.66 -8.19 19.13
N GLU A 190 5.73 -8.90 18.47
CA GLU A 190 5.40 -10.30 18.79
C GLU A 190 6.35 -11.31 18.15
N GLU A 191 6.69 -11.12 16.88
CA GLU A 191 7.33 -12.16 16.08
C GLU A 191 8.72 -11.77 15.57
N SER A 192 9.16 -10.51 15.80
CA SER A 192 10.32 -9.94 15.10
C SER A 192 10.24 -10.11 13.57
N VAL A 193 9.03 -10.32 13.04
CA VAL A 193 8.76 -10.42 11.61
C VAL A 193 8.87 -9.01 11.06
N ILE A 194 9.66 -8.86 10.00
CA ILE A 194 9.79 -7.60 9.27
C ILE A 194 8.50 -7.43 8.44
N PRO A 195 7.58 -6.49 8.80
CA PRO A 195 6.23 -6.42 8.23
C PRO A 195 6.15 -6.12 6.73
N ARG A 196 7.29 -5.86 6.08
CA ARG A 196 7.41 -5.54 4.66
C ARG A 196 7.72 -6.75 3.80
N PHE A 197 8.01 -7.92 4.39
CA PHE A 197 8.31 -9.12 3.63
C PHE A 197 7.05 -9.90 3.35
N SER A 198 6.97 -10.48 2.17
CA SER A 198 5.85 -11.32 1.80
C SER A 198 5.86 -12.66 2.55
N GLU A 199 4.68 -13.27 2.70
CA GLU A 199 4.51 -14.56 3.37
C GLU A 199 5.26 -15.71 2.68
N GLY A 200 5.66 -15.54 1.42
CA GLY A 200 6.46 -16.49 0.66
C GLY A 200 7.92 -16.55 1.11
N CYS A 201 8.39 -15.61 1.92
CA CYS A 201 9.75 -15.65 2.47
C CYS A 201 9.98 -16.91 3.32
N GLY A 202 11.05 -17.62 3.02
CA GLY A 202 11.44 -18.91 3.60
C GLY A 202 10.69 -20.13 3.05
N LYS A 203 9.70 -19.95 2.17
CA LYS A 203 9.00 -21.08 1.53
C LYS A 203 9.81 -21.62 0.35
N ALA A 204 9.61 -22.91 0.05
CA ALA A 204 10.22 -23.52 -1.12
C ALA A 204 9.68 -22.88 -2.41
N LYS A 205 10.58 -22.64 -3.37
CA LYS A 205 10.23 -22.06 -4.67
C LYS A 205 9.15 -22.92 -5.36
N PRO A 206 8.00 -22.35 -5.74
CA PRO A 206 6.96 -23.10 -6.43
C PRO A 206 7.32 -23.36 -7.89
N ALA A 207 6.53 -24.22 -8.53
CA ALA A 207 6.55 -24.31 -9.99
C ALA A 207 6.11 -22.95 -10.59
N LEU A 208 6.69 -22.57 -11.73
CA LEU A 208 6.32 -21.32 -12.40
C LEU A 208 4.85 -21.39 -12.83
N GLY A 209 4.04 -20.49 -12.25
CA GLY A 209 2.68 -20.24 -12.67
C GLY A 209 2.60 -19.28 -13.85
N SER A 210 1.46 -19.30 -14.54
CA SER A 210 1.14 -18.36 -15.62
C SER A 210 -0.28 -17.80 -15.51
N THR A 211 -1.01 -18.18 -14.46
CA THR A 211 -2.40 -17.78 -14.24
C THR A 211 -2.66 -17.47 -12.77
N VAL A 212 -3.69 -16.66 -12.54
CA VAL A 212 -4.27 -16.31 -11.24
C VAL A 212 -5.79 -16.34 -11.37
N ASN A 213 -6.46 -16.83 -10.34
CA ASN A 213 -7.92 -16.86 -10.29
C ASN A 213 -8.44 -15.56 -9.68
N VAL A 214 -9.30 -14.86 -10.41
CA VAL A 214 -9.94 -13.60 -9.98
C VAL A 214 -11.45 -13.84 -9.95
N SER A 215 -11.99 -14.11 -8.77
CA SER A 215 -13.44 -14.35 -8.57
C SER A 215 -14.03 -15.42 -9.49
N GLY A 216 -13.27 -16.47 -9.80
CA GLY A 216 -13.68 -17.57 -10.69
C GLY A 216 -13.25 -17.40 -12.16
N GLU A 217 -12.67 -16.26 -12.54
CA GLU A 217 -12.07 -16.02 -13.86
C GLU A 217 -10.56 -16.30 -13.83
N GLU A 218 -10.07 -17.14 -14.74
CA GLU A 218 -8.64 -17.34 -14.90
C GLU A 218 -8.03 -16.20 -15.73
N ARG A 219 -7.14 -15.43 -15.12
CA ARG A 219 -6.37 -14.35 -15.77
C ARG A 219 -4.92 -14.80 -15.93
N SER A 220 -4.27 -14.43 -17.04
CA SER A 220 -2.92 -14.88 -17.36
C SER A 220 -1.86 -13.80 -17.21
N TYR A 221 -0.61 -14.22 -16.99
CA TYR A 221 0.57 -13.38 -16.92
C TYR A 221 1.81 -14.14 -17.37
N LEU A 222 2.88 -13.40 -17.71
CA LEU A 222 4.22 -13.96 -17.87
C LEU A 222 5.04 -13.62 -16.64
N LEU A 223 5.70 -14.61 -16.04
CA LEU A 223 6.52 -14.43 -14.86
C LEU A 223 7.99 -14.71 -15.18
N THR A 224 8.87 -13.86 -14.67
CA THR A 224 10.31 -14.11 -14.60
C THR A 224 10.75 -13.99 -13.15
N VAL A 225 11.33 -15.07 -12.64
CA VAL A 225 12.01 -15.09 -11.35
C VAL A 225 13.52 -15.02 -11.62
N PRO A 226 14.25 -14.07 -11.03
CA PRO A 226 15.67 -13.88 -11.33
C PRO A 226 16.49 -15.08 -10.89
N GLU A 227 17.65 -15.29 -11.52
CA GLU A 227 18.59 -16.35 -11.14
C GLU A 227 19.18 -16.13 -9.74
N SER A 228 19.27 -14.88 -9.29
CA SER A 228 19.73 -14.49 -7.96
C SER A 228 18.70 -14.71 -6.85
N TYR A 229 17.46 -15.11 -7.18
CA TYR A 229 16.40 -15.27 -6.20
C TYR A 229 16.75 -16.33 -5.13
N ILE A 230 16.75 -15.90 -3.87
CA ILE A 230 16.95 -16.74 -2.69
C ILE A 230 15.71 -16.63 -1.81
N ILE A 231 15.25 -17.75 -1.25
CA ILE A 231 13.98 -17.81 -0.52
C ILE A 231 13.92 -16.92 0.74
N HIS A 232 15.07 -16.51 1.29
CA HIS A 232 15.15 -15.63 2.47
C HIS A 232 15.60 -14.20 2.14
N ASP A 233 15.86 -13.90 0.86
CA ASP A 233 16.32 -12.59 0.43
C ASP A 233 15.20 -11.91 -0.38
N PRO A 234 14.52 -10.90 0.20
CA PRO A 234 13.37 -10.27 -0.44
C PRO A 234 13.82 -9.43 -1.64
N VAL A 235 13.22 -9.73 -2.79
CA VAL A 235 13.49 -9.00 -4.04
C VAL A 235 12.31 -8.11 -4.44
N PRO A 236 12.55 -6.98 -5.12
CA PRO A 236 11.49 -6.17 -5.70
C PRO A 236 10.58 -6.94 -6.66
N LEU A 237 9.40 -6.36 -6.89
CA LEU A 237 8.41 -6.83 -7.87
C LEU A 237 8.12 -5.72 -8.88
N VAL A 238 8.22 -6.03 -10.18
CA VAL A 238 7.82 -5.13 -11.26
C VAL A 238 6.65 -5.74 -12.03
N LEU A 239 5.54 -5.00 -12.12
CA LEU A 239 4.41 -5.32 -13.00
C LEU A 239 4.46 -4.41 -14.24
N ALA A 240 4.66 -5.03 -15.40
CA ALA A 240 4.83 -4.34 -16.68
C ALA A 240 3.62 -4.56 -17.60
N PHE A 241 2.81 -3.51 -17.76
CA PHE A 241 1.53 -3.54 -18.46
C PHE A 241 1.68 -3.12 -19.93
N HIS A 242 1.11 -3.94 -20.82
CA HIS A 242 1.15 -3.67 -22.26
C HIS A 242 0.11 -2.63 -22.69
N GLY A 243 0.36 -1.97 -23.83
CA GLY A 243 -0.55 -1.03 -24.46
C GLY A 243 -1.74 -1.70 -25.19
N ARG A 244 -2.51 -0.88 -25.91
CA ARG A 244 -3.75 -1.28 -26.59
C ARG A 244 -3.56 -2.29 -27.73
N THR A 245 -2.41 -2.30 -28.39
CA THR A 245 -2.19 -3.03 -29.66
C THR A 245 -1.11 -4.11 -29.59
N ASN A 246 -0.48 -4.29 -28.43
CA ASN A 246 0.52 -5.33 -28.22
C ASN A 246 0.10 -6.22 -27.07
N SER A 247 0.38 -7.52 -27.16
CA SER A 247 0.22 -8.46 -26.05
C SER A 247 1.37 -8.32 -25.05
N ASN A 248 1.20 -8.89 -23.84
CA ASN A 248 2.26 -9.02 -22.84
C ASN A 248 3.55 -9.68 -23.40
N THR A 249 3.41 -10.70 -24.26
CA THR A 249 4.55 -11.34 -24.94
C THR A 249 5.29 -10.38 -25.86
N GLN A 250 4.57 -9.55 -26.61
CA GLN A 250 5.18 -8.57 -27.52
C GLN A 250 5.90 -7.47 -26.73
N VAL A 251 5.30 -6.91 -25.68
CA VAL A 251 5.94 -5.83 -24.92
C VAL A 251 7.13 -6.32 -24.11
N ARG A 252 7.10 -7.55 -23.59
CA ARG A 252 8.26 -8.17 -22.93
C ARG A 252 9.53 -8.12 -23.80
N SER A 253 9.39 -8.24 -25.12
CA SER A 253 10.53 -8.22 -26.05
C SER A 253 11.24 -6.86 -26.15
N TYR A 254 10.51 -5.74 -25.96
CA TYR A 254 11.05 -4.39 -26.14
C TYR A 254 11.15 -3.57 -24.84
N TYR A 255 10.33 -3.86 -23.82
CA TYR A 255 10.54 -3.35 -22.46
C TYR A 255 11.80 -3.95 -21.84
N LYS A 256 11.97 -5.27 -21.95
CA LYS A 256 13.14 -6.04 -21.48
C LYS A 256 13.45 -5.91 -19.98
N PHE A 257 12.49 -5.55 -19.13
CA PHE A 257 12.70 -5.44 -17.68
C PHE A 257 13.30 -6.73 -17.08
N ASP A 258 12.82 -7.89 -17.50
CA ASP A 258 13.32 -9.21 -17.08
C ASP A 258 14.75 -9.54 -17.56
N LYS A 259 15.28 -8.76 -18.52
CA LYS A 259 16.68 -8.86 -18.96
C LYS A 259 17.57 -7.86 -18.26
N GLU A 260 17.08 -6.66 -17.96
CA GLU A 260 17.86 -5.58 -17.34
C GLU A 260 17.90 -5.70 -15.81
N MET A 261 16.79 -6.12 -15.18
CA MET A 261 16.66 -6.20 -13.71
C MET A 261 16.99 -7.62 -13.23
N LYS A 262 18.25 -7.81 -12.82
CA LYS A 262 18.76 -9.14 -12.44
C LYS A 262 18.40 -9.59 -11.05
N ASP A 263 17.96 -8.68 -10.18
CA ASP A 263 17.61 -8.95 -8.78
C ASP A 263 16.16 -8.56 -8.51
N THR A 264 15.24 -8.86 -9.45
CA THR A 264 13.84 -8.44 -9.39
C THR A 264 12.94 -9.48 -10.02
N ILE A 265 11.81 -9.76 -9.38
CA ILE A 265 10.74 -10.54 -10.00
C ILE A 265 9.98 -9.63 -10.98
N VAL A 266 9.87 -10.05 -12.23
CA VAL A 266 9.22 -9.27 -13.29
C VAL A 266 8.02 -10.02 -13.82
N VAL A 267 6.88 -9.34 -13.85
CA VAL A 267 5.61 -9.89 -14.28
C VAL A 267 5.06 -9.04 -15.42
N TYR A 268 4.55 -9.69 -16.46
CA TYR A 268 3.84 -9.05 -17.57
C TYR A 268 2.38 -9.54 -17.60
N PRO A 269 1.45 -8.87 -16.90
CA PRO A 269 0.04 -9.24 -16.87
C PRO A 269 -0.62 -9.14 -18.26
N ALA A 270 -1.57 -10.03 -18.55
CA ALA A 270 -2.37 -9.97 -19.77
C ALA A 270 -3.68 -9.21 -19.56
N ALA A 271 -3.90 -8.17 -20.37
CA ALA A 271 -5.16 -7.47 -20.46
C ALA A 271 -6.23 -8.34 -21.13
N ARG A 272 -7.50 -7.98 -20.95
CA ARG A 272 -8.59 -8.60 -21.70
C ARG A 272 -8.56 -8.16 -23.17
N SER A 273 -8.87 -9.09 -24.07
CA SER A 273 -8.96 -8.84 -25.51
C SER A 273 -10.35 -8.34 -25.89
N ASN A 274 -10.42 -7.32 -26.73
CA ASN A 274 -11.67 -6.83 -27.32
C ASN A 274 -12.13 -7.65 -28.54
N GLY A 275 -11.43 -8.74 -28.89
CA GLY A 275 -11.76 -9.61 -30.03
C GLY A 275 -11.39 -9.05 -31.41
N ASN A 276 -10.86 -7.84 -31.49
CA ASN A 276 -10.44 -7.15 -32.73
C ASN A 276 -8.92 -6.91 -32.80
N GLY A 277 -8.14 -7.65 -32.00
CA GLY A 277 -6.69 -7.45 -31.88
C GLY A 277 -6.28 -6.28 -30.98
N THR A 278 -7.23 -5.63 -30.31
CA THR A 278 -6.95 -4.63 -29.27
C THR A 278 -7.26 -5.15 -27.88
N PHE A 279 -6.66 -4.49 -26.90
CA PHE A 279 -6.73 -4.82 -25.49
C PHE A 279 -7.31 -3.68 -24.66
N ASN A 280 -7.84 -3.99 -23.49
CA ASN A 280 -8.38 -3.01 -22.56
C ASN A 280 -7.84 -3.19 -21.14
N TRP A 281 -7.47 -2.06 -20.53
CA TRP A 281 -7.19 -1.93 -19.09
C TRP A 281 -8.22 -0.96 -18.50
N SER A 282 -8.81 -1.29 -17.36
CA SER A 282 -9.58 -0.35 -16.55
C SER A 282 -9.35 -0.58 -15.06
N ILE A 283 -9.39 0.49 -14.26
CA ILE A 283 -9.26 0.36 -12.80
C ILE A 283 -10.41 -0.48 -12.25
N GLU A 284 -11.66 -0.16 -12.59
CA GLU A 284 -12.84 -0.92 -12.15
C GLU A 284 -12.80 -2.41 -12.54
N GLY A 285 -12.17 -2.76 -13.67
CA GLY A 285 -12.19 -4.11 -14.20
C GLY A 285 -10.93 -4.95 -13.91
N ASP A 286 -9.80 -4.31 -13.61
CA ASP A 286 -8.50 -4.97 -13.50
C ASP A 286 -7.78 -4.71 -12.18
N LEU A 287 -8.31 -3.87 -11.27
CA LEU A 287 -7.71 -3.66 -9.94
C LEU A 287 -7.68 -4.96 -9.13
N SER A 288 -8.79 -5.69 -9.06
CA SER A 288 -8.86 -6.99 -8.38
C SER A 288 -7.96 -8.06 -9.01
N PHE A 289 -7.69 -7.96 -10.32
CA PHE A 289 -6.72 -8.82 -10.99
C PHE A 289 -5.30 -8.53 -10.54
N VAL A 290 -4.92 -7.25 -10.46
CA VAL A 290 -3.60 -6.85 -9.98
C VAL A 290 -3.41 -7.23 -8.52
N ASP A 291 -4.40 -6.96 -7.67
CA ASP A 291 -4.33 -7.27 -6.25
C ASP A 291 -4.21 -8.78 -6.02
N ALA A 292 -5.05 -9.60 -6.67
CA ALA A 292 -4.98 -11.06 -6.59
C ALA A 292 -3.65 -11.61 -7.13
N LEU A 293 -3.11 -11.00 -8.18
CA LEU A 293 -1.81 -11.39 -8.73
C LEU A 293 -0.68 -11.11 -7.74
N ILE A 294 -0.65 -9.92 -7.12
CA ILE A 294 0.36 -9.59 -6.13
C ILE A 294 0.20 -10.47 -4.89
N GLU A 295 -1.03 -10.69 -4.42
CA GLU A 295 -1.31 -11.58 -3.29
C GLU A 295 -0.77 -13.00 -3.56
N GLN A 296 -1.16 -13.62 -4.68
CA GLN A 296 -0.71 -14.95 -5.05
C GLN A 296 0.82 -15.03 -5.15
N LEU A 297 1.47 -14.02 -5.74
CA LEU A 297 2.93 -14.00 -5.83
C LEU A 297 3.58 -13.79 -4.46
N SER A 298 2.99 -12.96 -3.59
CA SER A 298 3.48 -12.69 -2.24
C SER A 298 3.41 -13.93 -1.35
N GLU A 299 2.42 -14.81 -1.55
CA GLU A 299 2.32 -16.07 -0.82
C GLU A 299 3.36 -17.11 -1.29
N GLN A 300 3.82 -16.96 -2.53
CA GLN A 300 4.65 -17.92 -3.27
C GLN A 300 6.14 -17.60 -3.27
N TYR A 301 6.49 -16.33 -3.29
CA TYR A 301 7.86 -15.83 -3.42
C TYR A 301 8.19 -14.87 -2.28
N CYS A 302 9.48 -14.68 -2.03
CA CYS A 302 10.01 -13.73 -1.06
C CYS A 302 10.17 -12.38 -1.75
N ILE A 303 9.18 -11.53 -1.56
CA ILE A 303 9.02 -10.24 -2.22
C ILE A 303 9.15 -9.16 -1.15
N ASP A 304 9.89 -8.12 -1.50
CA ASP A 304 9.86 -6.87 -0.77
C ASP A 304 8.58 -6.12 -1.12
N MET A 305 7.61 -6.12 -0.20
CA MET A 305 6.28 -5.53 -0.41
C MET A 305 6.31 -4.01 -0.45
N ASP A 306 7.43 -3.38 -0.08
CA ASP A 306 7.62 -1.93 -0.21
C ASP A 306 8.32 -1.53 -1.52
N ARG A 307 8.80 -2.51 -2.30
CA ARG A 307 9.42 -2.28 -3.61
C ARG A 307 8.60 -2.97 -4.71
N ILE A 308 7.31 -2.61 -4.75
CA ILE A 308 6.40 -2.96 -5.84
C ILE A 308 6.32 -1.80 -6.83
N PHE A 309 6.73 -2.06 -8.06
CA PHE A 309 6.81 -1.08 -9.13
C PHE A 309 5.87 -1.43 -10.27
N VAL A 310 5.34 -0.40 -10.93
CA VAL A 310 4.45 -0.57 -12.08
C VAL A 310 4.96 0.21 -13.28
N ALA A 311 4.93 -0.40 -14.47
CA ALA A 311 5.41 0.26 -15.67
C ALA A 311 4.58 -0.04 -16.90
N GLY A 312 4.55 0.87 -17.87
CA GLY A 312 3.88 0.62 -19.13
C GLY A 312 4.00 1.73 -20.17
N HIS A 313 3.57 1.41 -21.38
CA HIS A 313 3.50 2.31 -22.54
C HIS A 313 2.06 2.48 -22.99
N SER A 314 1.70 3.68 -23.44
CA SER A 314 0.37 3.96 -23.98
C SER A 314 -0.73 3.63 -22.96
N LEU A 315 -1.72 2.80 -23.32
CA LEU A 315 -2.77 2.33 -22.40
C LEU A 315 -2.20 1.65 -21.14
N GLY A 316 -1.10 0.90 -21.25
CA GLY A 316 -0.44 0.28 -20.09
C GLY A 316 0.27 1.30 -19.20
N GLY A 317 0.77 2.39 -19.79
CA GLY A 317 1.32 3.52 -19.04
C GLY A 317 0.22 4.29 -18.30
N TRP A 318 -0.94 4.50 -18.94
CA TRP A 318 -2.10 5.07 -18.28
C TRP A 318 -2.56 4.22 -17.10
N PHE A 319 -2.65 2.90 -17.30
CA PHE A 319 -3.01 1.98 -16.23
C PHE A 319 -1.98 1.98 -15.10
N SER A 320 -0.69 2.02 -15.40
CA SER A 320 0.38 2.10 -14.40
C SER A 320 0.30 3.38 -13.56
N ASN A 321 0.11 4.54 -14.20
CA ASN A 321 -0.06 5.81 -13.49
C ASN A 321 -1.32 5.82 -12.62
N SER A 322 -2.41 5.23 -13.14
CA SER A 322 -3.71 5.13 -12.46
C SER A 322 -3.63 4.20 -11.25
N LEU A 323 -2.99 3.04 -11.41
CA LEU A 323 -2.78 2.06 -10.36
C LEU A 323 -1.92 2.64 -9.23
N ALA A 324 -0.81 3.31 -9.55
CA ALA A 324 0.01 3.99 -8.55
C ALA A 324 -0.69 5.18 -7.88
N CYS A 325 -1.86 5.62 -8.34
CA CYS A 325 -2.67 6.63 -7.65
C CYS A 325 -3.63 5.93 -6.68
N VAL A 326 -4.44 5.00 -7.17
CA VAL A 326 -5.43 4.27 -6.33
C VAL A 326 -4.80 3.25 -5.36
N ARG A 327 -3.48 3.02 -5.47
CA ARG A 327 -2.66 2.18 -4.59
C ARG A 327 -1.34 2.87 -4.24
N GLY A 328 -1.26 4.20 -4.21
CA GLY A 328 0.03 4.88 -4.10
C GLY A 328 0.75 4.68 -2.76
N ASP A 329 0.04 4.31 -1.70
CA ASP A 329 0.58 3.86 -0.41
C ASP A 329 1.07 2.39 -0.40
N VAL A 330 0.89 1.66 -1.50
CA VAL A 330 1.33 0.26 -1.71
C VAL A 330 2.34 0.17 -2.85
N ILE A 331 2.10 0.89 -3.95
CA ILE A 331 2.95 0.91 -5.14
C ILE A 331 4.04 1.96 -4.91
N ARG A 332 5.29 1.48 -4.79
CA ARG A 332 6.46 2.32 -4.53
C ARG A 332 6.68 3.38 -5.60
N ALA A 333 6.53 2.98 -6.86
CA ALA A 333 6.68 3.90 -7.98
C ALA A 333 5.98 3.42 -9.26
N SER A 334 5.61 4.39 -10.09
CA SER A 334 5.21 4.18 -11.48
C SER A 334 6.26 4.71 -12.46
N ALA A 335 6.41 4.02 -13.61
CA ALA A 335 7.16 4.54 -14.73
C ALA A 335 6.37 4.36 -16.04
N SER A 336 6.12 5.46 -16.76
CA SER A 336 5.27 5.41 -17.95
C SER A 336 5.89 6.05 -19.19
N VAL A 337 5.55 5.52 -20.38
CA VAL A 337 5.91 6.10 -21.68
C VAL A 337 4.66 6.48 -22.46
N GLY A 338 4.63 7.69 -23.05
CA GLY A 338 3.61 8.12 -24.02
C GLY A 338 2.19 7.96 -23.48
N SER A 339 1.96 8.41 -22.25
CA SER A 339 0.69 8.16 -21.55
C SER A 339 0.34 9.28 -20.58
N SER A 340 -0.91 9.27 -20.12
CA SER A 340 -1.44 10.24 -19.17
C SER A 340 -2.03 9.54 -17.94
N SER A 341 -2.50 10.31 -16.97
CA SER A 341 -3.53 9.86 -16.02
C SER A 341 -4.61 10.95 -15.92
N ILE A 342 -5.83 10.55 -15.61
CA ILE A 342 -6.94 11.46 -15.28
C ILE A 342 -7.51 11.19 -13.88
N ILE A 343 -6.95 10.21 -13.17
CA ILE A 343 -7.32 9.90 -11.79
C ILE A 343 -6.46 10.79 -10.89
N THR A 344 -7.12 11.49 -9.97
CA THR A 344 -6.50 12.47 -9.05
C THR A 344 -6.81 12.19 -7.60
N ASP A 345 -7.77 11.30 -7.30
CA ASP A 345 -8.10 10.87 -5.95
C ASP A 345 -7.22 9.66 -5.62
N CYS A 346 -6.03 9.95 -5.09
CA CYS A 346 -5.00 8.95 -4.82
C CYS A 346 -5.07 8.49 -3.36
N ALA A 347 -4.77 7.21 -3.13
CA ALA A 347 -4.81 6.58 -1.82
C ALA A 347 -3.57 6.93 -0.95
N GLY A 348 -2.52 7.48 -1.56
CA GLY A 348 -1.30 7.92 -0.88
C GLY A 348 -0.15 8.13 -1.86
N PRO A 349 0.99 8.67 -1.41
CA PRO A 349 2.04 9.18 -2.29
C PRO A 349 2.87 8.07 -2.95
N SER A 350 3.20 8.24 -4.24
CA SER A 350 4.00 7.29 -5.01
C SER A 350 4.99 8.00 -5.92
N ALA A 351 6.23 7.49 -6.01
CA ALA A 351 7.23 8.04 -6.91
C ALA A 351 6.81 7.85 -8.38
N ALA A 352 7.20 8.78 -9.27
CA ALA A 352 6.75 8.74 -10.65
C ALA A 352 7.84 9.13 -11.64
N MET A 353 8.06 8.31 -12.66
CA MET A 353 8.80 8.67 -13.87
C MET A 353 7.83 8.74 -15.07
N ILE A 354 7.75 9.92 -15.69
CA ILE A 354 6.80 10.20 -16.76
C ILE A 354 7.59 10.58 -18.01
N ILE A 355 7.67 9.67 -18.98
CA ILE A 355 8.37 9.84 -20.25
C ILE A 355 7.34 10.09 -21.34
N HIS A 356 7.37 11.25 -22.01
CA HIS A 356 6.37 11.55 -23.03
C HIS A 356 6.92 12.51 -24.09
N ASN A 357 6.75 12.18 -25.36
CA ASN A 357 7.05 13.09 -26.46
C ASN A 357 5.99 14.22 -26.56
N PRO A 358 6.38 15.51 -26.56
CA PRO A 358 5.46 16.63 -26.76
C PRO A 358 4.63 16.58 -28.06
N ASP A 359 5.14 15.93 -29.10
CA ASP A 359 4.50 15.78 -30.41
C ASP A 359 3.61 14.53 -30.52
N ASP A 360 3.41 13.78 -29.44
CA ASP A 360 2.48 12.65 -29.39
C ASP A 360 1.01 13.11 -29.53
N ARG A 361 0.41 12.72 -30.65
CA ARG A 361 -1.00 13.00 -30.99
C ARG A 361 -1.94 11.83 -30.69
N LEU A 362 -1.42 10.65 -30.33
CA LEU A 362 -2.23 9.49 -29.95
C LEU A 362 -2.56 9.53 -28.46
N SER A 363 -1.61 9.95 -27.63
CA SER A 363 -1.82 10.31 -26.24
C SER A 363 -1.40 11.77 -26.03
N PRO A 364 -2.35 12.70 -25.84
CA PRO A 364 -2.00 14.12 -25.74
C PRO A 364 -1.05 14.41 -24.59
N PHE A 365 0.09 15.06 -24.89
CA PHE A 365 1.12 15.43 -23.92
C PHE A 365 0.59 16.18 -22.69
N SER A 366 -0.45 17.02 -22.86
CA SER A 366 -1.10 17.73 -21.74
C SER A 366 -1.60 16.81 -20.63
N GLY A 367 -1.92 15.55 -20.92
CA GLY A 367 -2.30 14.56 -19.92
C GLY A 367 -1.13 14.11 -19.04
N SER A 368 0.09 14.05 -19.59
CA SER A 368 1.31 13.78 -18.81
C SER A 368 1.71 14.96 -17.94
N VAL A 369 1.48 16.20 -18.43
CA VAL A 369 1.70 17.43 -17.66
C VAL A 369 0.79 17.46 -16.42
N ARG A 370 -0.50 17.12 -16.58
CA ARG A 370 -1.43 16.98 -15.45
C ARG A 370 -1.03 15.87 -14.47
N ASN A 371 -0.57 14.73 -14.99
CA ASN A 371 -0.07 13.64 -14.15
C ASN A 371 1.16 14.09 -13.33
N ARG A 372 2.10 14.81 -13.95
CA ARG A 372 3.23 15.41 -13.24
C ARG A 372 2.78 16.40 -12.17
N GLU A 373 1.84 17.29 -12.49
CA GLU A 373 1.32 18.28 -11.54
C GLU A 373 0.71 17.62 -10.31
N MET A 374 -0.15 16.62 -10.52
CA MET A 374 -0.73 15.83 -9.45
C MET A 374 0.36 15.17 -8.60
N ARG A 375 1.36 14.51 -9.21
CA ARG A 375 2.45 13.85 -8.45
C ARG A 375 3.34 14.81 -7.68
N VAL A 376 3.60 16.01 -8.22
CA VAL A 376 4.38 17.05 -7.54
C VAL A 376 3.63 17.53 -6.29
N GLU A 377 2.33 17.75 -6.39
CA GLU A 377 1.49 18.17 -5.26
C GLU A 377 1.35 17.04 -4.22
N GLU A 378 0.96 15.85 -4.65
CA GLU A 378 0.80 14.66 -3.81
C GLU A 378 2.09 14.32 -3.08
N ASN A 379 3.24 14.34 -3.73
CA ASN A 379 4.51 13.98 -3.08
C ASN A 379 5.13 15.15 -2.29
N GLY A 380 4.44 16.29 -2.17
CA GLY A 380 4.92 17.48 -1.46
C GLY A 380 6.19 18.08 -2.05
N CYS A 381 6.42 17.91 -3.36
CA CYS A 381 7.64 18.35 -4.02
C CYS A 381 7.67 19.87 -4.25
N ASN A 382 8.88 20.40 -4.34
CA ASN A 382 9.15 21.74 -4.85
C ASN A 382 9.10 21.76 -6.40
N TRP A 383 8.65 22.88 -6.97
CA TRP A 383 8.60 23.09 -8.42
C TRP A 383 9.94 23.30 -9.09
N SER A 384 11.00 23.59 -8.31
CA SER A 384 12.36 23.62 -8.83
C SER A 384 12.80 22.23 -9.31
N THR A 385 13.56 22.21 -10.40
CA THR A 385 13.98 20.96 -11.03
C THR A 385 15.48 20.92 -11.31
N SER A 386 16.02 19.71 -11.40
CA SER A 386 17.40 19.44 -11.82
C SER A 386 17.43 18.35 -12.90
N PRO A 387 18.31 18.43 -13.92
CA PRO A 387 18.43 17.38 -14.93
C PRO A 387 18.86 16.05 -14.31
N VAL A 388 18.33 14.94 -14.83
CA VAL A 388 18.72 13.58 -14.45
C VAL A 388 18.98 12.71 -15.67
N SER A 389 19.83 11.68 -15.50
CA SER A 389 20.13 10.75 -16.58
C SER A 389 18.92 9.88 -16.95
N PRO A 390 18.83 9.42 -18.22
CA PRO A 390 19.74 9.71 -19.32
C PRO A 390 19.37 11.02 -20.04
N GLU A 391 20.39 11.78 -20.46
CA GLU A 391 20.25 13.05 -21.19
C GLU A 391 19.39 12.91 -22.45
N ALA A 392 19.43 11.75 -23.11
CA ALA A 392 18.64 11.44 -24.30
C ALA A 392 17.11 11.51 -24.10
N LEU A 393 16.63 11.45 -22.84
CA LEU A 393 15.22 11.57 -22.51
C LEU A 393 14.84 12.97 -21.99
N LEU A 394 15.82 13.86 -21.83
CA LEU A 394 15.63 15.21 -21.29
C LEU A 394 14.94 15.23 -19.91
N CYS A 395 15.18 14.19 -19.10
CA CYS A 395 14.55 14.05 -17.80
C CYS A 395 14.98 15.14 -16.82
N VAL A 396 14.01 15.64 -16.04
CA VAL A 396 14.25 16.49 -14.87
C VAL A 396 13.62 15.86 -13.63
N SER A 397 14.25 16.00 -12.47
CA SER A 397 13.70 15.65 -11.15
C SER A 397 13.21 16.90 -10.44
N HIS A 398 12.02 16.84 -9.86
CA HIS A 398 11.56 17.83 -8.89
C HIS A 398 12.34 17.69 -7.57
N ALA A 399 12.58 18.83 -6.90
CA ALA A 399 13.32 18.87 -5.64
C ALA A 399 12.42 18.65 -4.42
N GLU A 400 13.01 18.29 -3.28
CA GLU A 400 12.35 18.26 -1.96
C GLU A 400 11.06 17.42 -1.90
N CYS A 401 10.97 16.35 -2.69
CA CYS A 401 9.87 15.41 -2.60
C CYS A 401 9.95 14.60 -1.30
N THR A 402 8.81 14.35 -0.64
CA THR A 402 8.69 13.58 0.61
C THR A 402 8.96 12.09 0.35
N ASN A 403 10.22 11.72 0.08
CA ASN A 403 10.70 10.37 -0.26
C ASN A 403 10.14 9.76 -1.56
N ASN A 404 9.36 10.53 -2.33
CA ASN A 404 8.71 10.09 -3.57
C ASN A 404 9.11 10.99 -4.75
N PRO A 405 10.28 10.75 -5.37
CA PRO A 405 10.77 11.59 -6.46
C PRO A 405 9.83 11.57 -7.66
N VAL A 406 9.74 12.72 -8.33
CA VAL A 406 8.98 12.90 -9.57
C VAL A 406 9.93 13.29 -10.69
N HIS A 407 10.13 12.38 -11.65
CA HIS A 407 10.86 12.61 -12.89
C HIS A 407 9.92 12.86 -14.06
N PHE A 408 10.19 13.93 -14.81
CA PHE A 408 9.45 14.27 -16.01
C PHE A 408 10.41 14.38 -17.21
N CYS A 409 10.15 13.62 -18.26
CA CYS A 409 11.06 13.42 -19.38
C CYS A 409 10.37 13.74 -20.73
N PRO A 410 10.37 15.03 -21.15
CA PRO A 410 9.83 15.46 -22.43
C PRO A 410 10.78 15.13 -23.59
N HIS A 411 10.98 13.84 -23.88
CA HIS A 411 11.93 13.40 -24.91
C HIS A 411 11.49 13.84 -26.32
N GLU A 412 12.46 14.00 -27.21
CA GLU A 412 12.21 14.42 -28.60
C GLU A 412 12.27 13.26 -29.61
N ASN A 413 12.55 12.03 -29.16
CA ASN A 413 12.58 10.88 -30.06
C ASN A 413 11.22 10.64 -30.72
N ASP A 414 11.16 10.80 -32.04
CA ASP A 414 9.94 10.80 -32.84
C ASP A 414 9.96 9.80 -34.00
N THR A 415 10.93 8.89 -34.03
CA THR A 415 11.09 7.88 -35.10
C THR A 415 10.86 6.47 -34.60
N SER A 416 10.17 5.64 -35.37
CA SER A 416 10.04 4.19 -35.11
C SER A 416 11.34 3.44 -35.40
N TYR A 417 11.38 2.13 -35.11
CA TYR A 417 12.51 1.26 -35.45
C TYR A 417 12.80 1.24 -36.97
N ASP A 418 11.76 1.41 -37.79
CA ASP A 418 11.87 1.41 -39.25
C ASP A 418 12.17 2.82 -39.82
N GLY A 419 12.36 3.82 -38.97
CA GLY A 419 12.69 5.20 -39.36
C GLY A 419 11.50 6.10 -39.72
N GLU A 420 10.27 5.60 -39.56
CA GLU A 420 9.04 6.36 -39.81
C GLU A 420 8.70 7.31 -38.66
N TYR A 421 8.09 8.47 -38.97
CA TYR A 421 7.65 9.42 -37.95
C TYR A 421 6.56 8.81 -37.05
N TYR A 422 6.89 8.59 -35.78
CA TYR A 422 6.04 8.01 -34.75
C TYR A 422 6.44 8.49 -33.34
N PRO A 423 5.97 9.69 -32.89
CA PRO A 423 6.24 10.23 -31.55
C PRO A 423 5.68 9.42 -30.37
N HIS A 424 4.72 8.53 -30.63
CA HIS A 424 4.15 7.61 -29.64
C HIS A 424 4.98 6.32 -29.48
N ASN A 425 6.29 6.41 -29.66
CA ASN A 425 7.18 5.25 -29.64
C ASN A 425 7.63 4.87 -28.21
N TRP A 426 8.41 3.80 -28.13
CA TRP A 426 9.21 3.45 -26.95
C TRP A 426 10.65 3.91 -27.18
N PRO A 427 11.12 4.98 -26.52
CA PRO A 427 12.48 5.47 -26.71
C PRO A 427 13.53 4.42 -26.31
N LYS A 428 14.64 4.35 -27.06
CA LYS A 428 15.70 3.35 -26.82
C LYS A 428 16.23 3.35 -25.38
N SER A 429 16.29 4.51 -24.73
CA SER A 429 16.79 4.66 -23.36
C SER A 429 15.72 4.49 -22.27
N ALA A 430 14.43 4.33 -22.64
CA ALA A 430 13.33 4.29 -21.68
C ALA A 430 13.45 3.11 -20.71
N GLY A 431 13.61 1.89 -21.21
CA GLY A 431 13.70 0.69 -20.36
C GLY A 431 14.81 0.79 -19.32
N LYS A 432 16.01 1.20 -19.72
CA LYS A 432 17.13 1.40 -18.78
C LYS A 432 16.83 2.53 -17.78
N ALA A 433 16.32 3.67 -18.23
CA ALA A 433 15.99 4.79 -17.35
C ALA A 433 14.98 4.40 -16.28
N MET A 434 13.95 3.63 -16.65
CA MET A 434 12.95 3.10 -15.73
C MET A 434 13.55 2.11 -14.73
N THR A 435 14.42 1.21 -15.18
CA THR A 435 15.15 0.29 -14.29
C THR A 435 16.06 1.03 -13.32
N ASP A 436 16.84 2.01 -13.79
CA ASP A 436 17.71 2.81 -12.94
C ASP A 436 16.88 3.58 -11.89
N PHE A 437 15.73 4.12 -12.30
CA PHE A 437 14.80 4.78 -11.39
C PHE A 437 14.28 3.85 -10.31
N PHE A 438 13.73 2.68 -10.66
CA PHE A 438 13.24 1.72 -9.68
C PHE A 438 14.34 1.22 -8.75
N THR A 439 15.56 1.03 -9.26
CA THR A 439 16.70 0.56 -8.45
C THR A 439 17.19 1.62 -7.46
N SER A 440 16.92 2.91 -7.73
CA SER A 440 17.29 4.01 -6.83
C SER A 440 16.34 4.18 -5.63
N LEU A 441 15.23 3.44 -5.62
CA LEU A 441 14.15 3.51 -4.63
C LEU A 441 14.14 2.26 -3.75
#